data_AF-A0A9F2WG55-F1
#
_entry.id   AF-A0A9F2WG55-F1
#
_cell.length_a   1.000
_cell.length_b   1.000
_cell.length_c   1.000
_cell.angle_alpha   90.00
_cell.angle_beta   90.00
_cell.angle_gamma   90.00
#
_symmetry.space_group_name_H-M   'P 1'
#
loop_
_entity.id
_entity.type
_entity.pdbx_description
1 polymer ?
#
loop_
_entity_poly.entity_id
_entity_poly.type
_entity_poly.pdbx_seq_one_letter_code
_entity_poly.pdbx_strand_id
1 'polypeptide(L)'
;SHKQPAAFIVTQHPLPNTVADFWRLVFDYNCSSVVMLNEMDAAQLCMQYWPEKTSCCYGPIQVEFVSADIDEDIINRIFRICNMARPQDGYRIVQHLQYIGWPAYRDTPPSKRSLLKVVRRLEKWQEQYDGRDGRTVVHCLNGGGRSGTFCAICSVCEMIQQQNIIDVFHIVKTLRNNKSNMVESLEQYKFAYEVALEYLSAF
;
A
#
# COMPACT_ATOMS: atom_id res chain seq x y z
N SER A 1 10.56 -5.67 3.07
CA SER A 1 10.26 -6.43 4.30
C SER A 1 11.42 -7.39 4.52
N HIS A 2 11.56 -7.88 5.75
CA HIS A 2 12.60 -8.85 6.12
C HIS A 2 12.27 -10.27 5.67
N LYS A 3 10.99 -10.64 5.49
CA LYS A 3 10.56 -11.95 4.95
C LYS A 3 10.81 -12.13 3.46
N GLN A 4 10.62 -11.07 2.66
CA GLN A 4 10.71 -11.15 1.19
C GLN A 4 11.53 -10.00 0.58
N PRO A 5 12.58 -10.31 -0.19
CA PRO A 5 13.20 -9.33 -1.09
C PRO A 5 12.13 -8.72 -2.00
N ALA A 6 12.10 -7.39 -2.11
CA ALA A 6 11.12 -6.65 -2.93
C ALA A 6 9.63 -6.86 -2.54
N ALA A 7 9.32 -6.97 -1.24
CA ALA A 7 7.94 -7.04 -0.74
C ALA A 7 7.05 -5.83 -1.12
N PHE A 8 7.65 -4.66 -1.33
CA PHE A 8 6.95 -3.42 -1.66
C PHE A 8 7.36 -2.89 -3.04
N ILE A 9 6.38 -2.44 -3.82
CA ILE A 9 6.58 -1.57 -4.98
C ILE A 9 6.02 -0.20 -4.62
N VAL A 10 6.89 0.81 -4.53
CA VAL A 10 6.49 2.16 -4.12
C VAL A 10 6.40 3.07 -5.33
N THR A 11 5.23 3.65 -5.57
CA THR A 11 4.95 4.50 -6.72
C THR A 11 4.19 5.77 -6.32
N GLN A 12 4.16 6.76 -7.22
CA GLN A 12 3.28 7.92 -7.11
C GLN A 12 1.80 7.54 -7.38
N HIS A 13 0.89 8.46 -7.08
CA HIS A 13 -0.51 8.32 -7.49
C HIS A 13 -0.62 8.21 -9.03
N PRO A 14 -1.42 7.29 -9.57
CA PRO A 14 -1.59 7.17 -11.01
C PRO A 14 -2.13 8.47 -11.63
N LEU A 15 -1.41 9.01 -12.60
CA LEU A 15 -1.83 10.13 -13.44
C LEU A 15 -2.74 9.64 -14.57
N PRO A 16 -3.60 10.49 -15.16
CA PRO A 16 -4.52 10.11 -16.24
C PRO A 16 -3.87 9.28 -17.36
N ASN A 17 -2.68 9.67 -17.79
CA ASN A 17 -1.92 9.02 -18.85
C ASN A 17 -1.11 7.78 -18.41
N THR A 18 -1.10 7.46 -17.12
CA THR A 18 -0.33 6.34 -16.53
C THR A 18 -1.20 5.30 -15.81
N VAL A 19 -2.52 5.45 -15.82
CA VAL A 19 -3.43 4.46 -15.19
C VAL A 19 -3.28 3.07 -15.82
N ALA A 20 -3.12 3.00 -17.15
CA ALA A 20 -2.87 1.74 -17.85
C ALA A 20 -1.53 1.10 -17.43
N ASP A 21 -0.49 1.92 -17.27
CA ASP A 21 0.82 1.45 -16.79
C ASP A 21 0.75 0.96 -15.34
N PHE A 22 -0.03 1.63 -14.49
CA PHE A 22 -0.24 1.23 -13.11
C PHE A 22 -0.87 -0.18 -13.02
N TRP A 23 -1.96 -0.43 -13.75
CA TRP A 23 -2.59 -1.74 -13.72
C TRP A 23 -1.75 -2.83 -14.38
N ARG A 24 -0.98 -2.48 -15.43
CA ARG A 24 0.01 -3.37 -16.01
C ARG A 24 1.09 -3.74 -14.98
N LEU A 25 1.60 -2.78 -14.20
CA LEU A 25 2.53 -3.05 -13.10
C LEU A 25 1.92 -3.99 -12.07
N VAL A 26 0.69 -3.74 -11.62
CA VAL A 26 0.00 -4.60 -10.63
C VAL A 26 -0.11 -6.04 -11.15
N PHE A 27 -0.45 -6.22 -12.43
CA PHE A 27 -0.56 -7.54 -13.05
C PHE A 27 0.82 -8.22 -13.25
N ASP A 28 1.74 -7.56 -13.96
CA ASP A 28 3.00 -8.15 -14.40
C ASP A 28 3.95 -8.48 -13.22
N TYR A 29 3.89 -7.70 -12.13
CA TYR A 29 4.69 -7.95 -10.93
C TYR A 29 3.99 -8.84 -9.89
N ASN A 30 2.86 -9.46 -10.26
CA ASN A 30 2.08 -10.35 -9.41
C ASN A 30 1.73 -9.71 -8.06
N CYS A 31 1.25 -8.46 -8.08
CA CYS A 31 0.88 -7.75 -6.88
C CYS A 31 -0.45 -8.31 -6.34
N SER A 32 -0.47 -8.72 -5.08
CA SER A 32 -1.66 -9.21 -4.38
C SER A 32 -2.42 -8.09 -3.69
N SER A 33 -1.78 -6.94 -3.47
CA SER A 33 -2.43 -5.80 -2.84
C SER A 33 -1.89 -4.45 -3.30
N VAL A 34 -2.72 -3.43 -3.10
CA VAL A 34 -2.43 -2.01 -3.29
C VAL A 34 -2.83 -1.26 -2.02
N VAL A 35 -1.94 -0.42 -1.49
CA VAL A 35 -2.22 0.48 -0.37
C VAL A 35 -2.15 1.92 -0.86
N MET A 36 -3.27 2.63 -0.73
CA MET A 36 -3.44 4.04 -1.07
C MET A 36 -3.51 4.88 0.20
N LEU A 37 -2.59 5.84 0.37
CA LEU A 37 -2.43 6.64 1.60
C LEU A 37 -2.87 8.11 1.46
N ASN A 38 -3.75 8.37 0.49
CA ASN A 38 -4.33 9.68 0.25
C ASN A 38 -5.85 9.61 0.16
N GLU A 39 -6.47 10.73 0.47
CA GLU A 39 -7.85 11.01 0.08
C GLU A 39 -7.95 11.35 -1.41
N MET A 40 -9.13 11.11 -1.95
CA MET A 40 -9.53 11.61 -3.25
C MET A 40 -9.74 13.12 -3.15
N ASP A 41 -9.25 13.87 -4.13
CA ASP A 41 -9.43 15.33 -4.16
C ASP A 41 -10.25 15.72 -5.38
N ALA A 42 -11.24 16.61 -5.17
CA ALA A 42 -12.05 17.21 -6.22
C ALA A 42 -11.21 18.04 -7.21
N ALA A 43 -10.02 18.51 -6.82
CA ALA A 43 -9.09 19.23 -7.69
C ALA A 43 -8.35 18.35 -8.72
N GLN A 44 -8.74 17.07 -8.89
CA GLN A 44 -8.22 16.12 -9.89
C GLN A 44 -6.75 15.67 -9.75
N LEU A 45 -6.03 16.06 -8.69
CA LEU A 45 -4.66 15.56 -8.46
C LEU A 45 -4.64 14.08 -8.05
N CYS A 46 -5.64 13.66 -7.27
CA CYS A 46 -5.89 12.27 -6.94
C CYS A 46 -7.13 11.81 -7.72
N MET A 47 -6.97 11.38 -8.98
CA MET A 47 -8.08 10.83 -9.75
C MET A 47 -8.29 9.34 -9.49
N GLN A 48 -9.53 8.90 -9.63
CA GLN A 48 -9.87 7.50 -9.46
C GLN A 48 -9.27 6.69 -10.62
N TYR A 49 -8.58 5.61 -10.29
CA TYR A 49 -7.95 4.73 -11.27
C TYR A 49 -8.57 3.33 -11.30
N TRP A 50 -9.69 3.09 -10.62
CA TRP A 50 -10.37 1.79 -10.51
C TRP A 50 -11.87 1.89 -10.90
N PRO A 51 -12.53 0.77 -11.23
CA PRO A 51 -13.99 0.74 -11.46
C PRO A 51 -14.80 0.63 -10.15
N GLU A 52 -16.01 1.19 -10.10
CA GLU A 52 -16.87 1.10 -8.89
C GLU A 52 -17.93 -0.01 -8.91
N LYS A 53 -18.43 -0.42 -10.08
CA LYS A 53 -19.61 -1.30 -10.16
C LYS A 53 -19.51 -2.44 -11.17
N THR A 54 -18.61 -2.35 -12.14
CA THR A 54 -18.48 -3.31 -13.23
C THR A 54 -17.00 -3.61 -13.48
N SER A 55 -16.61 -3.82 -14.73
CA SER A 55 -15.22 -3.86 -15.15
C SER A 55 -14.87 -2.65 -16.02
N CYS A 56 -13.60 -2.30 -16.02
CA CYS A 56 -13.02 -1.31 -16.93
C CYS A 56 -11.72 -1.87 -17.52
N CYS A 57 -11.42 -1.51 -18.77
CA CYS A 57 -10.16 -1.88 -19.42
C CYS A 57 -9.19 -0.71 -19.37
N TYR A 58 -7.99 -0.98 -18.85
CA TYR A 58 -6.88 -0.03 -18.82
C TYR A 58 -5.74 -0.59 -19.68
N GLY A 59 -5.76 -0.24 -20.96
CA GLY A 59 -4.93 -0.93 -21.95
C GLY A 59 -5.33 -2.41 -22.07
N PRO A 60 -4.38 -3.37 -22.00
CA PRO A 60 -4.70 -4.79 -22.09
C PRO A 60 -5.24 -5.39 -20.77
N ILE A 61 -5.20 -4.64 -19.67
CA ILE A 61 -5.62 -5.14 -18.36
C ILE A 61 -7.10 -4.83 -18.14
N GLN A 62 -7.92 -5.86 -17.96
CA GLN A 62 -9.27 -5.71 -17.46
C GLN A 62 -9.24 -5.78 -15.95
N VAL A 63 -9.86 -4.79 -15.31
CA VAL A 63 -10.04 -4.71 -13.85
C VAL A 63 -11.52 -4.78 -13.58
N GLU A 64 -11.92 -5.72 -12.74
CA GLU A 64 -13.31 -5.96 -12.36
C GLU A 64 -13.49 -5.78 -10.87
N PHE A 65 -14.49 -4.97 -10.51
CA PHE A 65 -14.92 -4.81 -9.13
C PHE A 65 -15.61 -6.08 -8.63
N VAL A 66 -15.13 -6.64 -7.52
CA VAL A 66 -15.70 -7.84 -6.89
C VAL A 66 -16.52 -7.45 -5.66
N SER A 67 -15.92 -6.71 -4.73
CA SER A 67 -16.58 -6.30 -3.49
C SER A 67 -15.88 -5.10 -2.84
N ALA A 68 -16.55 -4.46 -1.90
CA ALA A 68 -15.96 -3.46 -1.03
C ALA A 68 -16.54 -3.54 0.38
N ASP A 69 -15.73 -3.18 1.37
CA ASP A 69 -16.15 -2.90 2.74
C ASP A 69 -15.51 -1.61 3.24
N ILE A 70 -16.20 -0.95 4.17
CA ILE A 70 -15.72 0.28 4.82
C ILE A 70 -15.67 0.01 6.32
N ASP A 71 -14.52 0.29 6.93
CA ASP A 71 -14.28 0.17 8.37
C ASP A 71 -13.58 1.44 8.86
N GLU A 72 -14.36 2.32 9.48
CA GLU A 72 -13.91 3.63 9.96
C GLU A 72 -13.15 4.41 8.87
N ASP A 73 -11.83 4.52 9.02
CA ASP A 73 -10.91 5.28 8.16
C ASP A 73 -10.30 4.44 7.02
N ILE A 74 -10.82 3.23 6.78
CA ILE A 74 -10.28 2.28 5.80
C ILE A 74 -11.38 1.86 4.84
N ILE A 75 -11.14 2.10 3.55
CA ILE A 75 -11.96 1.57 2.47
C ILE A 75 -11.20 0.40 1.85
N ASN A 76 -11.76 -0.80 1.92
CA ASN A 76 -11.21 -2.00 1.31
C ASN A 76 -12.02 -2.36 0.05
N ARG A 77 -11.33 -2.66 -1.05
CA ARG A 77 -11.95 -3.12 -2.30
C ARG A 77 -11.22 -4.36 -2.78
N ILE A 78 -11.97 -5.31 -3.33
CA ILE A 78 -11.42 -6.49 -3.97
C ILE A 78 -11.64 -6.36 -5.47
N PHE A 79 -10.55 -6.53 -6.23
CA PHE A 79 -10.55 -6.53 -7.67
C PHE A 79 -10.13 -7.88 -8.23
N ARG A 80 -10.76 -8.29 -9.32
CA ARG A 80 -10.25 -9.34 -10.20
C ARG A 80 -9.59 -8.67 -11.39
N ILE A 81 -8.32 -8.98 -11.64
CA ILE A 81 -7.59 -8.43 -12.79
C ILE A 81 -7.14 -9.55 -13.73
N CYS A 82 -7.21 -9.31 -15.03
CA CYS A 82 -6.67 -10.23 -16.03
C CYS A 82 -6.09 -9.47 -17.23
N ASN A 83 -5.12 -10.07 -17.90
CA ASN A 83 -4.56 -9.54 -19.13
C ASN A 83 -5.30 -10.14 -20.33
N MET A 84 -6.13 -9.34 -20.98
CA MET A 84 -6.96 -9.77 -22.13
C MET A 84 -6.13 -10.12 -23.37
N ALA A 85 -4.90 -9.60 -23.47
CA ALA A 85 -3.96 -9.97 -24.53
C ALA A 85 -3.19 -11.27 -24.22
N ARG A 86 -3.21 -11.74 -22.95
CA ARG A 86 -2.56 -12.98 -22.50
C ARG A 86 -3.48 -13.80 -21.58
N PRO A 87 -4.63 -14.32 -22.08
CA PRO A 87 -5.62 -15.01 -21.24
C PRO A 87 -5.07 -16.23 -20.49
N GLN A 88 -4.04 -16.89 -21.05
CA GLN A 88 -3.36 -18.03 -20.44
C GLN A 88 -2.65 -17.70 -19.12
N ASP A 89 -2.33 -16.42 -18.86
CA ASP A 89 -1.69 -15.98 -17.61
C ASP A 89 -2.66 -16.04 -16.42
N GLY A 90 -3.96 -16.27 -16.69
CA GLY A 90 -5.02 -16.33 -15.71
C GLY A 90 -5.37 -14.96 -15.12
N TYR A 91 -6.20 -14.98 -14.07
CA TYR A 91 -6.55 -13.78 -13.31
C TYR A 91 -5.75 -13.68 -12.02
N ARG A 92 -5.75 -12.49 -11.40
CA ARG A 92 -5.28 -12.25 -10.03
C ARG A 92 -6.40 -11.60 -9.22
N ILE A 93 -6.49 -11.97 -7.94
CA ILE A 93 -7.32 -11.24 -6.98
C ILE A 93 -6.42 -10.26 -6.25
N VAL A 94 -6.82 -9.00 -6.23
CA VAL A 94 -6.05 -7.89 -5.68
C VAL A 94 -6.88 -7.16 -4.64
N GLN A 95 -6.33 -7.03 -3.44
CA GLN A 95 -6.91 -6.19 -2.40
C GLN A 95 -6.43 -4.74 -2.58
N HIS A 96 -7.34 -3.79 -2.57
CA HIS A 96 -7.05 -2.36 -2.56
C HIS A 96 -7.49 -1.78 -1.21
N LEU A 97 -6.51 -1.36 -0.42
CA LEU A 97 -6.71 -0.71 0.88
C LEU A 97 -6.46 0.78 0.73
N GLN A 98 -7.51 1.58 0.83
CA GLN A 98 -7.41 3.03 0.88
C GLN A 98 -7.55 3.49 2.33
N TYR A 99 -6.50 4.14 2.83
CA TYR A 99 -6.50 4.77 4.14
C TYR A 99 -6.85 6.25 4.03
N ILE A 100 -8.02 6.63 4.56
CA ILE A 100 -8.53 8.01 4.58
C ILE A 100 -8.29 8.70 5.93
N GLY A 101 -7.73 8.01 6.92
CA GLY A 101 -7.41 8.57 8.23
C GLY A 101 -6.15 9.44 8.26
N TRP A 102 -5.59 9.82 7.11
CA TRP A 102 -4.39 10.66 7.00
C TRP A 102 -4.71 11.96 6.24
N PRO A 103 -5.15 13.02 6.95
CA PRO A 103 -5.55 14.27 6.30
C PRO A 103 -4.41 14.91 5.50
N ALA A 104 -4.70 15.47 4.31
CA ALA A 104 -3.70 16.04 3.39
C ALA A 104 -2.78 17.09 4.03
N TYR A 105 -3.32 17.92 4.94
CA TYR A 105 -2.62 19.02 5.60
C TYR A 105 -1.71 18.58 6.77
N ARG A 106 -1.65 17.28 7.09
CA ARG A 106 -0.81 16.74 8.17
C ARG A 106 0.34 15.90 7.64
N ASP A 107 1.48 16.03 8.31
CA ASP A 107 2.65 15.20 8.06
C ASP A 107 2.47 13.75 8.53
N THR A 108 1.61 13.50 9.52
CA THR A 108 1.36 12.18 10.12
C THR A 108 -0.12 11.94 10.41
N PRO A 109 -0.59 10.67 10.45
CA PRO A 109 -1.95 10.37 10.89
C PRO A 109 -2.17 10.75 12.36
N PRO A 110 -3.35 11.26 12.73
CA PRO A 110 -3.68 11.52 14.13
C PRO A 110 -3.75 10.23 14.98
N SER A 111 -4.11 9.10 14.37
CA SER A 111 -4.34 7.83 15.07
C SER A 111 -3.35 6.75 14.64
N LYS A 112 -2.42 6.42 15.54
CA LYS A 112 -1.47 5.30 15.38
C LYS A 112 -2.20 3.96 15.25
N ARG A 113 -3.23 3.76 16.09
CA ARG A 113 -4.07 2.56 16.10
C ARG A 113 -4.79 2.36 14.76
N SER A 114 -5.31 3.44 14.17
CA SER A 114 -5.99 3.39 12.87
C SER A 114 -5.03 2.95 11.75
N LEU A 115 -3.81 3.51 11.71
CA LEU A 115 -2.79 3.06 10.76
C LEU A 115 -2.35 1.60 10.99
N LEU A 116 -2.19 1.18 12.25
CA LEU A 116 -1.88 -0.22 12.59
C LEU A 116 -2.99 -1.20 12.16
N LYS A 117 -4.26 -0.78 12.11
CA LYS A 117 -5.34 -1.61 11.52
C LYS A 117 -5.09 -1.87 10.03
N VAL A 118 -4.58 -0.91 9.28
CA VAL A 118 -4.22 -1.09 7.86
C VAL A 118 -3.11 -2.14 7.72
N VAL A 119 -2.07 -2.06 8.54
CA VAL A 119 -0.97 -3.04 8.57
C VAL A 119 -1.51 -4.45 8.85
N ARG A 120 -2.35 -4.62 9.86
CA ARG A 120 -2.95 -5.92 10.22
C ARG A 120 -3.85 -6.49 9.12
N ARG A 121 -4.64 -5.62 8.45
CA ARG A 121 -5.48 -6.04 7.32
C ARG A 121 -4.64 -6.52 6.13
N LEU A 122 -3.54 -5.81 5.84
CA LEU A 122 -2.59 -6.19 4.82
C LEU A 122 -1.90 -7.52 5.16
N GLU A 123 -1.40 -7.68 6.38
CA GLU A 123 -0.77 -8.92 6.86
C GLU A 123 -1.72 -10.11 6.73
N LYS A 124 -2.95 -9.98 7.23
CA LYS A 124 -3.98 -11.02 7.13
C LYS A 124 -4.28 -11.39 5.67
N TRP A 125 -4.33 -10.41 4.77
CA TRP A 125 -4.54 -10.68 3.35
C TRP A 125 -3.36 -11.45 2.75
N GLN A 126 -2.12 -11.04 3.04
CA GLN A 126 -0.92 -11.72 2.55
C GLN A 126 -0.80 -13.16 3.08
N GLU A 127 -1.23 -13.43 4.32
CA GLU A 127 -1.25 -14.79 4.89
C GLU A 127 -2.25 -15.72 4.20
N GLN A 128 -3.38 -15.16 3.73
CA GLN A 128 -4.44 -15.91 3.04
C GLN A 128 -4.22 -16.01 1.54
N TYR A 129 -3.27 -15.27 0.99
CA TYR A 129 -3.03 -15.21 -0.44
C TYR A 129 -2.29 -16.47 -0.91
N ASP A 130 -3.01 -17.35 -1.61
CA ASP A 130 -2.48 -18.61 -2.15
C ASP A 130 -1.39 -18.42 -3.23
N GLY A 131 -1.26 -17.21 -3.78
CA GLY A 131 -0.21 -16.89 -4.74
C GLY A 131 1.14 -16.73 -4.04
N ARG A 132 2.09 -17.63 -4.32
CA ARG A 132 3.46 -17.51 -3.82
C ARG A 132 4.03 -16.14 -4.26
N ASP A 133 4.55 -15.37 -3.31
CA ASP A 133 5.26 -14.10 -3.51
C ASP A 133 4.42 -12.90 -4.03
N GLY A 134 3.19 -12.75 -3.54
CA GLY A 134 2.37 -11.57 -3.79
C GLY A 134 3.00 -10.28 -3.27
N ARG A 135 3.26 -9.30 -4.15
CA ARG A 135 3.82 -7.99 -3.76
C ARG A 135 2.74 -7.00 -3.35
N THR A 136 3.10 -6.06 -2.49
CA THR A 136 2.24 -4.93 -2.14
C THR A 136 2.69 -3.67 -2.90
N VAL A 137 1.81 -3.09 -3.70
CA VAL A 137 2.01 -1.73 -4.20
C VAL A 137 1.64 -0.74 -3.10
N VAL A 138 2.48 0.24 -2.82
CA VAL A 138 2.18 1.31 -1.87
C VAL A 138 2.31 2.64 -2.59
N HIS A 139 1.28 3.47 -2.51
CA HIS A 139 1.35 4.82 -3.07
C HIS A 139 0.68 5.87 -2.18
N CYS A 140 1.21 7.08 -2.28
CA CYS A 140 0.60 8.30 -1.82
C CYS A 140 0.54 9.24 -3.02
N LEU A 141 0.82 10.54 -2.87
CA LEU A 141 0.75 11.48 -3.99
C LEU A 141 1.99 11.36 -4.87
N ASN A 142 3.16 11.47 -4.25
CA ASN A 142 4.47 11.41 -4.90
C ASN A 142 5.18 10.05 -4.71
N GLY A 143 4.63 9.17 -3.87
CA GLY A 143 5.23 7.88 -3.52
C GLY A 143 6.46 8.00 -2.61
N GLY A 144 6.60 9.06 -1.82
CA GLY A 144 7.74 9.31 -0.94
C GLY A 144 7.36 9.27 0.54
N GLY A 145 6.95 10.42 1.09
CA GLY A 145 6.78 10.61 2.53
C GLY A 145 5.83 9.61 3.21
N ARG A 146 4.54 9.66 2.87
CA ARG A 146 3.52 8.76 3.47
C ARG A 146 3.78 7.30 3.12
N SER A 147 4.06 7.00 1.86
CA SER A 147 4.39 5.65 1.40
C SER A 147 5.58 5.06 2.12
N GLY A 148 6.66 5.84 2.27
CA GLY A 148 7.86 5.43 2.99
C GLY A 148 7.61 5.26 4.47
N THR A 149 6.79 6.11 5.08
CA THR A 149 6.40 5.97 6.49
C THR A 149 5.62 4.69 6.71
N PHE A 150 4.65 4.38 5.86
CA PHE A 150 3.90 3.12 5.92
C PHE A 150 4.81 1.90 5.72
N CYS A 151 5.68 1.92 4.71
CA CYS A 151 6.64 0.83 4.46
C CYS A 151 7.60 0.62 5.65
N ALA A 152 8.04 1.71 6.29
CA ALA A 152 8.88 1.65 7.48
C ALA A 152 8.12 1.02 8.64
N ILE A 153 6.87 1.43 8.88
CA ILE A 153 6.01 0.87 9.93
C ILE A 153 5.75 -0.62 9.71
N CYS A 154 5.40 -1.05 8.50
CA CYS A 154 5.26 -2.48 8.20
C CYS A 154 6.54 -3.27 8.52
N SER A 155 7.70 -2.73 8.15
CA SER A 155 9.00 -3.37 8.41
C SER A 155 9.35 -3.40 9.90
N VAL A 156 8.97 -2.36 10.66
CA VAL A 156 9.13 -2.31 12.11
C VAL A 156 8.23 -3.35 12.79
N CYS A 157 6.94 -3.41 12.44
CA CYS A 157 6.01 -4.39 12.99
C CYS A 157 6.49 -5.82 12.74
N GLU A 158 6.95 -6.11 11.52
CA GLU A 158 7.53 -7.41 11.15
C GLU A 158 8.80 -7.73 11.97
N MET A 159 9.70 -6.77 12.14
CA MET A 159 10.93 -6.95 12.92
C MET A 159 10.65 -7.21 14.40
N ILE A 160 9.67 -6.50 14.97
CA ILE A 160 9.20 -6.74 16.35
C ILE A 160 8.66 -8.16 16.48
N GLN A 161 7.70 -8.55 15.63
CA GLN A 161 7.05 -9.85 15.72
C GLN A 161 8.01 -11.03 15.55
N GLN A 162 9.01 -10.90 14.67
CA GLN A 162 9.84 -12.03 14.28
C GLN A 162 11.17 -12.12 15.01
N GLN A 163 11.75 -10.97 15.38
CA GLN A 163 13.14 -10.89 15.84
C GLN A 163 13.25 -10.27 17.24
N ASN A 164 12.18 -9.71 17.80
CA ASN A 164 12.20 -8.96 19.06
C ASN A 164 13.27 -7.84 19.08
N ILE A 165 13.55 -7.24 17.91
CA ILE A 165 14.45 -6.10 17.76
C ILE A 165 13.73 -4.98 17.00
N ILE A 166 14.23 -3.74 17.12
CA ILE A 166 13.74 -2.58 16.39
C ILE A 166 14.93 -1.75 15.94
N ASP A 167 15.04 -1.51 14.64
CA ASP A 167 16.02 -0.57 14.06
C ASP A 167 15.36 0.32 13.00
N VAL A 168 14.62 1.33 13.47
CA VAL A 168 13.95 2.31 12.61
C VAL A 168 14.96 3.05 11.72
N PHE A 169 16.16 3.35 12.24
CA PHE A 169 17.18 4.06 11.47
C PHE A 169 17.62 3.26 10.25
N HIS A 170 17.98 1.99 10.45
CA HIS A 170 18.44 1.12 9.37
C HIS A 170 17.33 0.82 8.36
N ILE A 171 16.08 0.64 8.83
CA ILE A 171 14.91 0.47 7.97
C ILE A 171 14.76 1.69 7.04
N VAL A 172 14.72 2.90 7.60
CA VAL A 172 14.52 4.12 6.80
C VAL A 172 15.71 4.38 5.87
N LYS A 173 16.94 4.14 6.33
CA LYS A 173 18.14 4.21 5.49
C LYS A 173 18.04 3.26 4.30
N THR A 174 17.61 2.01 4.53
CA THR A 174 17.43 1.01 3.48
C THR A 174 16.35 1.41 2.48
N LEU A 175 15.21 1.94 2.95
CA LEU A 175 14.17 2.45 2.07
C LEU A 175 14.71 3.60 1.19
N ARG A 176 15.47 4.53 1.77
CA ARG A 176 16.08 5.66 1.04
C ARG A 176 17.13 5.23 0.01
N ASN A 177 17.85 4.14 0.26
CA ASN A 177 18.78 3.57 -0.72
C ASN A 177 18.06 2.98 -1.95
N ASN A 178 16.79 2.58 -1.81
CA ASN A 178 16.01 2.02 -2.92
C ASN A 178 15.18 3.08 -3.66
N LYS A 179 14.68 4.10 -2.94
CA LYS A 179 13.94 5.22 -3.52
C LYS A 179 14.19 6.49 -2.72
N SER A 180 14.51 7.59 -3.41
CA SER A 180 14.68 8.90 -2.77
C SER A 180 13.40 9.35 -2.07
N ASN A 181 13.52 10.20 -1.05
CA ASN A 181 12.40 10.81 -0.32
C ASN A 181 11.50 9.80 0.41
N MET A 182 11.99 8.60 0.75
CA MET A 182 11.28 7.72 1.66
C MET A 182 11.36 8.27 3.08
N VAL A 183 10.20 8.51 3.71
CA VAL A 183 10.05 9.24 4.99
C VAL A 183 10.64 10.65 4.86
N GLU A 184 9.80 11.62 4.49
CA GLU A 184 10.26 12.95 4.03
C GLU A 184 10.55 13.92 5.17
N SER A 185 9.78 13.85 6.26
CA SER A 185 9.87 14.80 7.37
C SER A 185 10.38 14.17 8.66
N LEU A 186 10.84 15.02 9.59
CA LEU A 186 11.24 14.60 10.93
C LEU A 186 10.04 14.04 11.71
N GLU A 187 8.87 14.62 11.49
CA GLU A 187 7.60 14.25 12.10
C GLU A 187 7.22 12.82 11.70
N GLN A 188 7.34 12.47 10.41
CA GLN A 188 7.15 11.11 9.92
C GLN A 188 8.16 10.12 10.50
N TYR A 189 9.43 10.53 10.63
CA TYR A 189 10.46 9.69 11.22
C TYR A 189 10.21 9.42 12.71
N LYS A 190 9.87 10.45 13.49
CA LYS A 190 9.47 10.32 14.90
C LYS A 190 8.23 9.43 15.03
N PHE A 191 7.25 9.62 14.16
CA PHE A 191 6.01 8.84 14.17
C PHE A 191 6.24 7.34 13.99
N ALA A 192 7.24 6.92 13.21
CA ALA A 192 7.60 5.51 13.11
C ALA A 192 8.02 4.91 14.46
N TYR A 193 8.75 5.66 15.30
CA TYR A 193 9.07 5.24 16.67
C TYR A 193 7.83 5.19 17.57
N GLU A 194 6.96 6.21 17.48
CA GLU A 194 5.74 6.22 18.29
C GLU A 194 4.80 5.06 17.95
N VAL A 195 4.69 4.71 16.66
CA VAL A 195 3.92 3.53 16.23
C VAL A 195 4.56 2.24 16.73
N ALA A 196 5.91 2.15 16.74
CA ALA A 196 6.60 1.00 17.32
C ALA A 196 6.25 0.82 18.82
N LEU A 197 6.24 1.91 19.59
CA LEU A 197 5.87 1.90 21.00
C LEU A 197 4.39 1.52 21.22
N GLU A 198 3.48 2.10 20.42
CA GLU A 198 2.05 1.75 20.43
C GLU A 198 1.84 0.27 20.12
N TYR A 199 2.58 -0.25 19.14
CA TYR A 199 2.51 -1.65 18.72
C TYR A 199 2.99 -2.60 19.82
N LEU A 200 4.11 -2.28 20.48
CA LEU A 200 4.62 -3.04 21.63
C LEU A 200 3.65 -3.04 22.82
N SER A 201 2.97 -1.92 23.06
CA SER A 201 2.01 -1.78 24.17
C SER A 201 0.70 -2.55 23.95
N ALA A 202 0.47 -3.07 22.74
CA ALA A 202 -0.70 -3.86 22.39
C ALA A 202 -0.50 -5.38 22.57
N PHE A 203 0.68 -5.80 23.03
CA PHE A 203 0.98 -7.15 23.51
C PHE A 203 0.84 -7.22 25.03
#